data_AF-A0AAP0PCL7-F1
#
_entry.id   AF-A0AAP0PCL7-F1
#
_cell.length_a   1.000
_cell.length_b   1.000
_cell.length_c   1.000
_cell.angle_alpha   90.00
_cell.angle_beta   90.00
_cell.angle_gamma   90.00
#
_symmetry.space_group_name_H-M   'P 1'
#
loop_
_entity.id
_entity.type
_entity.pdbx_description
1 polymer ?
#
loop_
_entity_poly.entity_id
_entity_poly.type
_entity_poly.pdbx_seq_one_letter_code
_entity_poly.pdbx_strand_id
1 'polypeptide(L)'
;MKAHRIIERVQREQRAEYGIKNPKTLIVVTPTYVRTFQMLHLTGLMHSLMLVPYDVVWVVVEAGGVTNETASVLEKSRLRFVHVGFEKKMPISWEDRHGLEARMRLLGLRVVREERLDGIVMFADDSNMHSMELFDEVQSVKWFGALSVGILTHSGKSEELPNLNAKVENEENFPVPVQGPACNSSGQLVGWHTFNSLPFAEKTATYIGDGATVLPRKLEWAGFVLNSRLLWKEAEGKPEWVRDLDTLDEDGGLESPLSLLKDASFVEPLGDCGRKVMLWWLRVEARADSKFPPGLVENRLTVLAFGVFDMFAMHWIIDPPLEITVPAKRTPWPDAPPELPSDLKQTSIEDHLEKRPHKSSRTSRPPRHGSRKRKHESRTTDVQGLAKQHDEKN
;
A
#
# COMPACT_ATOMS: atom_id res chain seq x y z
N MET A 1 5.38 -18.84 -18.54
CA MET A 1 6.66 -18.65 -19.26
C MET A 1 6.56 -17.68 -20.44
N LYS A 2 6.14 -18.07 -21.67
CA LYS A 2 6.32 -17.22 -22.87
C LYS A 2 5.69 -15.81 -22.77
N ALA A 3 4.47 -15.71 -22.24
CA ALA A 3 3.77 -14.42 -22.09
C ALA A 3 4.48 -13.42 -21.16
N HIS A 4 5.01 -13.85 -20.01
CA HIS A 4 5.68 -12.94 -19.07
C HIS A 4 6.92 -12.29 -19.70
N ARG A 5 7.73 -13.04 -20.46
CA ARG A 5 8.89 -12.51 -21.20
C ARG A 5 8.51 -11.50 -22.29
N ILE A 6 7.30 -11.60 -22.83
CA ILE A 6 6.77 -10.61 -23.80
C ILE A 6 6.38 -9.33 -23.05
N ILE A 7 5.64 -9.44 -21.94
CA ILE A 7 5.24 -8.30 -21.10
C ILE A 7 6.49 -7.56 -20.57
N GLU A 8 7.44 -8.29 -20.00
CA GLU A 8 8.74 -7.77 -19.51
C GLU A 8 9.50 -7.02 -20.62
N ARG A 9 9.49 -7.55 -21.85
CA ARG A 9 10.13 -6.90 -23.00
C ARG A 9 9.39 -5.64 -23.44
N VAL A 10 8.06 -5.67 -23.54
CA VAL A 10 7.24 -4.50 -23.89
C VAL A 10 7.42 -3.39 -22.86
N GLN A 11 7.40 -3.73 -21.57
CA GLN A 11 7.66 -2.77 -20.48
C GLN A 11 9.07 -2.17 -20.57
N ARG A 12 10.09 -2.97 -20.92
CA ARG A 12 11.46 -2.49 -21.12
C ARG A 12 11.57 -1.56 -22.33
N GLU A 13 10.93 -1.91 -23.45
CA GLU A 13 10.94 -1.10 -24.68
C GLU A 13 10.16 0.22 -24.49
N GLN A 14 8.99 0.19 -23.84
CA GLN A 14 8.26 1.40 -23.44
C GLN A 14 9.06 2.30 -22.49
N ARG A 15 9.75 1.74 -21.50
CA ARG A 15 10.64 2.52 -20.60
C ARG A 15 11.85 3.10 -21.33
N ALA A 16 12.35 2.46 -22.38
CA ALA A 16 13.47 2.99 -23.17
C ALA A 16 13.05 4.13 -24.13
N GLU A 17 11.80 4.10 -24.62
CA GLU A 17 11.26 5.10 -25.56
C GLU A 17 10.62 6.30 -24.85
N TYR A 18 9.74 6.06 -23.86
CA TYR A 18 8.95 7.08 -23.16
C TYR A 18 9.38 7.31 -21.69
N GLY A 19 10.17 6.40 -21.11
CA GLY A 19 10.61 6.49 -19.72
C GLY A 19 11.72 7.51 -19.49
N ILE A 20 11.96 7.80 -18.20
CA ILE A 20 12.91 8.83 -17.77
C ILE A 20 14.34 8.37 -18.02
N LYS A 21 15.11 9.22 -18.69
CA LYS A 21 16.50 8.94 -19.10
C LYS A 21 17.44 9.27 -17.96
N ASN A 22 18.28 8.30 -17.57
CA ASN A 22 19.21 8.38 -16.44
C ASN A 22 18.49 8.79 -15.12
N PRO A 23 17.51 8.00 -14.66
CA PRO A 23 16.78 8.29 -13.43
C PRO A 23 17.72 8.27 -12.22
N LYS A 24 17.44 9.11 -11.23
CA LYS A 24 18.17 9.16 -9.96
C LYS A 24 17.60 8.11 -9.00
N THR A 25 18.40 7.68 -8.04
CA THR A 25 17.95 6.88 -6.88
C THR A 25 16.78 7.57 -6.18
N LEU A 26 15.68 6.86 -5.93
CA LEU A 26 14.59 7.34 -5.08
C LEU A 26 14.87 6.96 -3.63
N ILE A 27 15.01 7.95 -2.76
CA ILE A 27 15.33 7.80 -1.35
C ILE A 27 14.06 8.12 -0.55
N VAL A 28 13.38 7.10 -0.05
CA VAL A 28 12.07 7.23 0.60
C VAL A 28 12.25 7.30 2.10
N VAL A 29 11.87 8.42 2.72
CA VAL A 29 11.92 8.61 4.18
C VAL A 29 10.53 8.38 4.77
N THR A 30 10.39 7.33 5.56
CA THR A 30 9.12 6.91 6.18
C THR A 30 9.20 6.94 7.70
N PRO A 31 8.50 7.86 8.39
CA PRO A 31 8.24 7.72 9.81
C PRO A 31 7.17 6.64 10.05
N THR A 32 7.40 5.74 11.00
CA THR A 32 6.46 4.69 11.41
C THR A 32 6.52 4.47 12.92
N TYR A 33 5.52 3.79 13.49
CA TYR A 33 5.54 3.33 14.88
C TYR A 33 4.57 2.18 15.12
N VAL A 34 4.80 1.45 16.22
CA VAL A 34 4.02 0.28 16.62
C VAL A 34 2.55 0.64 16.89
N ARG A 35 1.65 0.16 16.02
CA ARG A 35 0.20 0.29 16.16
C ARG A 35 -0.57 -0.75 15.36
N THR A 36 -1.86 -0.87 15.68
CA THR A 36 -2.83 -1.82 15.12
C THR A 36 -2.82 -1.94 13.59
N PHE A 37 -2.61 -0.84 12.85
CA PHE A 37 -2.54 -0.84 11.38
C PHE A 37 -1.13 -0.65 10.79
N GLN A 38 -0.06 -0.61 11.59
CA GLN A 38 1.32 -0.42 11.10
C GLN A 38 1.68 -1.42 9.99
N MET A 39 1.43 -2.71 10.23
CA MET A 39 1.74 -3.80 9.31
C MET A 39 0.99 -3.66 7.97
N LEU A 40 -0.28 -3.22 8.02
CA LEU A 40 -1.12 -3.00 6.83
C LEU A 40 -0.57 -1.83 5.99
N HIS A 41 -0.26 -0.71 6.65
CA HIS A 41 0.26 0.51 6.04
C HIS A 41 1.65 0.27 5.41
N LEU A 42 2.61 -0.26 6.18
CA LEU A 42 3.94 -0.60 5.66
C LEU A 42 3.89 -1.62 4.52
N THR A 43 2.98 -2.59 4.54
CA THR A 43 2.81 -3.55 3.42
C THR A 43 2.26 -2.86 2.16
N GLY A 44 1.32 -1.91 2.30
CA GLY A 44 0.81 -1.12 1.18
C GLY A 44 1.87 -0.22 0.53
N LEU A 45 2.65 0.48 1.36
CA LEU A 45 3.78 1.28 0.89
C LEU A 45 4.87 0.40 0.26
N MET A 46 5.24 -0.71 0.90
CA MET A 46 6.21 -1.69 0.38
C MET A 46 5.84 -2.15 -1.04
N HIS A 47 4.61 -2.61 -1.27
CA HIS A 47 4.18 -3.04 -2.60
C HIS A 47 4.21 -1.90 -3.63
N SER A 48 3.91 -0.68 -3.22
CA SER A 48 4.00 0.51 -4.09
C SER A 48 5.46 0.78 -4.49
N LEU A 49 6.39 0.72 -3.53
CA LEU A 49 7.82 0.92 -3.78
C LEU A 49 8.45 -0.21 -4.61
N MET A 50 8.00 -1.45 -4.45
CA MET A 50 8.43 -2.60 -5.26
C MET A 50 8.00 -2.52 -6.74
N LEU A 51 7.05 -1.65 -7.08
CA LEU A 51 6.62 -1.39 -8.47
C LEU A 51 7.38 -0.25 -9.15
N VAL A 52 8.17 0.53 -8.39
CA VAL A 52 8.93 1.67 -8.91
C VAL A 52 9.99 1.18 -9.92
N PRO A 53 10.10 1.79 -11.12
CA PRO A 53 10.99 1.34 -12.19
C PRO A 53 12.47 1.73 -12.00
N TYR A 54 12.85 2.21 -10.81
CA TYR A 54 14.12 2.88 -10.48
C TYR A 54 14.75 2.26 -9.23
N ASP A 55 16.02 2.54 -8.95
CA ASP A 55 16.68 2.14 -7.71
C ASP A 55 16.03 2.85 -6.51
N VAL A 56 15.46 2.08 -5.57
CA VAL A 56 14.81 2.61 -4.35
C VAL A 56 15.66 2.30 -3.12
N VAL A 57 15.80 3.29 -2.24
CA VAL A 57 16.39 3.17 -0.91
C VAL A 57 15.38 3.63 0.14
N TRP A 58 14.93 2.72 1.01
CA TRP A 58 13.89 2.98 1.98
C TRP A 58 14.47 3.24 3.38
N VAL A 59 14.48 4.50 3.80
CA VAL A 59 14.93 4.95 5.13
C VAL A 59 13.73 4.98 6.07
N VAL A 60 13.62 4.01 6.95
CA VAL A 60 12.49 3.81 7.85
C VAL A 60 12.89 4.18 9.27
N VAL A 61 12.20 5.17 9.84
CA VAL A 61 12.45 5.69 11.19
C VAL A 61 11.30 5.27 12.10
N GLU A 62 11.58 4.46 13.12
CA GLU A 62 10.57 3.81 13.96
C GLU A 62 10.54 4.38 15.39
N ALA A 63 9.41 4.97 15.80
CA ALA A 63 9.25 5.56 17.13
C ALA A 63 9.02 4.50 18.22
N GLY A 64 9.80 4.60 19.29
CA GLY A 64 9.89 3.60 20.36
C GLY A 64 11.01 2.58 20.19
N GLY A 65 11.82 2.67 19.12
CA GLY A 65 12.92 1.77 18.80
C GLY A 65 12.63 0.82 17.64
N VAL A 66 13.69 0.18 17.13
CA VAL A 66 13.62 -0.83 16.05
C VAL A 66 12.88 -2.07 16.51
N THR A 67 11.91 -2.54 15.73
CA THR A 67 11.19 -3.81 15.97
C THR A 67 11.52 -4.90 14.96
N ASN A 68 11.44 -6.16 15.39
CA ASN A 68 11.62 -7.32 14.51
C ASN A 68 10.51 -7.40 13.46
N GLU A 69 9.31 -6.98 13.85
CA GLU A 69 8.09 -6.97 13.04
C GLU A 69 8.24 -6.00 11.85
N THR A 70 8.76 -4.79 12.08
CA THR A 70 9.10 -3.85 10.99
C THR A 70 10.25 -4.38 10.15
N ALA A 71 11.35 -4.84 10.76
CA ALA A 71 12.50 -5.39 10.01
C ALA A 71 12.08 -6.55 9.09
N SER A 72 11.21 -7.43 9.57
CA SER A 72 10.61 -8.56 8.84
C SER A 72 9.75 -8.12 7.64
N VAL A 73 9.29 -6.87 7.55
CA VAL A 73 8.69 -6.28 6.34
C VAL A 73 9.76 -5.75 5.38
N LEU A 74 10.76 -5.05 5.91
CA LEU A 74 11.81 -4.44 5.09
C LEU A 74 12.66 -5.51 4.37
N GLU A 75 12.98 -6.62 5.04
CA GLU A 75 13.64 -7.78 4.42
C GLU A 75 12.79 -8.39 3.29
N LYS A 76 11.46 -8.50 3.47
CA LYS A 76 10.54 -9.03 2.45
C LYS A 76 10.43 -8.14 1.21
N SER A 77 10.61 -6.83 1.36
CA SER A 77 10.61 -5.87 0.25
C SER A 77 11.69 -6.14 -0.79
N ARG A 78 12.84 -6.69 -0.35
CA ARG A 78 14.09 -6.84 -1.13
C ARG A 78 14.65 -5.53 -1.72
N LEU A 79 14.12 -4.38 -1.30
CA LEU A 79 14.68 -3.06 -1.58
C LEU A 79 15.93 -2.85 -0.71
N ARG A 80 16.79 -1.89 -1.07
CA ARG A 80 17.81 -1.43 -0.12
C ARG A 80 17.10 -0.62 0.97
N PHE A 81 17.36 -0.90 2.23
CA PHE A 81 16.72 -0.16 3.33
C PHE A 81 17.70 0.21 4.43
N VAL A 82 17.31 1.20 5.24
CA VAL A 82 18.00 1.62 6.46
C VAL A 82 16.93 1.72 7.54
N HIS A 83 17.05 0.95 8.62
CA HIS A 83 16.05 0.89 9.69
C HIS A 83 16.62 1.53 10.96
N VAL A 84 16.00 2.61 11.41
CA VAL A 84 16.55 3.51 12.44
C VAL A 84 15.55 3.67 13.57
N GLY A 85 15.98 3.42 14.81
CA GLY A 85 15.15 3.62 15.98
C GLY A 85 15.12 5.07 16.42
N PHE A 86 13.93 5.60 16.71
CA PHE A 86 13.75 6.88 17.39
C PHE A 86 13.29 6.60 18.83
N GLU A 87 14.11 6.95 19.83
CA GLU A 87 13.94 6.47 21.21
C GLU A 87 12.65 6.94 21.90
N LYS A 88 12.15 8.14 21.55
CA LYS A 88 10.87 8.65 22.07
C LYS A 88 9.70 7.85 21.44
N LYS A 89 8.83 7.28 22.29
CA LYS A 89 7.59 6.62 21.87
C LYS A 89 6.58 7.64 21.29
N MET A 90 5.67 7.17 20.45
CA MET A 90 4.65 8.02 19.83
C MET A 90 3.67 8.60 20.87
N PRO A 91 3.41 9.92 20.89
CA PRO A 91 2.44 10.55 21.78
C PRO A 91 0.99 10.17 21.48
N ILE A 92 0.11 10.37 22.48
CA ILE A 92 -1.33 10.16 22.36
C ILE A 92 -2.04 11.40 21.79
N SER A 93 -1.50 12.61 22.04
CA SER A 93 -1.94 13.87 21.44
C SER A 93 -1.53 13.95 19.97
N TRP A 94 -2.45 14.36 19.09
CA TRP A 94 -2.16 14.57 17.67
C TRP A 94 -1.14 15.69 17.43
N GLU A 95 -1.17 16.75 18.24
CA GLU A 95 -0.25 17.88 18.11
C GLU A 95 1.20 17.45 18.33
N ASP A 96 1.48 16.80 19.47
CA ASP A 96 2.79 16.25 19.83
C ASP A 96 3.25 15.18 18.84
N ARG A 97 2.32 14.34 18.37
CA ARG A 97 2.59 13.31 17.36
C ARG A 97 3.06 13.90 16.04
N HIS A 98 2.41 14.93 15.50
CA HIS A 98 2.89 15.59 14.29
C HIS A 98 4.30 16.20 14.49
N GLY A 99 4.58 16.76 15.67
CA GLY A 99 5.92 17.25 16.03
C GLY A 99 6.98 16.15 16.14
N LEU A 100 6.60 14.95 16.62
CA LEU A 100 7.50 13.80 16.64
C LEU A 100 7.73 13.24 15.22
N GLU A 101 6.69 13.07 14.42
CA GLU A 101 6.79 12.64 13.01
C GLU A 101 7.71 13.59 12.21
N ALA A 102 7.65 14.90 12.46
CA ALA A 102 8.53 15.87 11.81
C ALA A 102 10.01 15.72 12.24
N ARG A 103 10.28 15.50 13.54
CA ARG A 103 11.63 15.13 14.03
C ARG A 103 12.15 13.83 13.42
N MET A 104 11.30 12.82 13.29
CA MET A 104 11.67 11.54 12.66
C MET A 104 12.06 11.73 11.19
N ARG A 105 11.36 12.60 10.45
CA ARG A 105 11.74 12.97 9.07
C ARG A 105 13.10 13.69 9.04
N LEU A 106 13.44 14.57 10.00
CA LEU A 106 14.80 15.13 10.10
C LEU A 106 15.87 14.07 10.40
N LEU A 107 15.60 13.11 11.28
CA LEU A 107 16.55 12.02 11.53
C LEU A 107 16.80 11.21 10.25
N GLY A 108 15.76 10.95 9.46
CA GLY A 108 15.90 10.41 8.11
C GLY A 108 16.82 11.25 7.21
N LEU A 109 16.67 12.58 7.19
CA LEU A 109 17.57 13.46 6.43
C LEU A 109 19.02 13.45 6.94
N ARG A 110 19.25 13.29 8.25
CA ARG A 110 20.60 13.15 8.83
C ARG A 110 21.25 11.84 8.35
N VAL A 111 20.51 10.73 8.38
CA VAL A 111 20.95 9.42 7.86
C VAL A 111 21.28 9.48 6.37
N VAL A 112 20.41 10.10 5.55
CA VAL A 112 20.64 10.32 4.11
C VAL A 112 21.94 11.11 3.84
N ARG A 113 22.25 12.10 4.70
CA ARG A 113 23.47 12.89 4.65
C ARG A 113 24.71 12.10 5.08
N GLU A 114 24.60 11.32 6.15
CA GLU A 114 25.70 10.57 6.77
C GLU A 114 26.11 9.35 5.95
N GLU A 115 25.16 8.60 5.39
CA GLU A 115 25.45 7.54 4.40
C GLU A 115 25.82 8.09 3.01
N ARG A 116 25.74 9.42 2.81
CA ARG A 116 26.00 10.13 1.54
C ARG A 116 25.17 9.61 0.36
N LEU A 117 23.88 9.39 0.58
CA LEU A 117 22.99 8.85 -0.44
C LEU A 117 22.73 9.89 -1.54
N ASP A 118 23.15 9.63 -2.78
CA ASP A 118 22.92 10.50 -3.93
C ASP A 118 21.62 10.11 -4.66
N GLY A 119 20.67 11.05 -4.77
CA GLY A 119 19.33 10.76 -5.27
C GLY A 119 18.30 11.85 -4.96
N ILE A 120 17.03 11.48 -5.02
CA ILE A 120 15.89 12.33 -4.69
C ILE A 120 15.25 11.79 -3.43
N VAL A 121 15.22 12.61 -2.38
CA VAL A 121 14.52 12.33 -1.14
C VAL A 121 13.03 12.65 -1.30
N MET A 122 12.19 11.69 -0.97
CA MET A 122 10.75 11.81 -0.90
C MET A 122 10.28 11.39 0.49
N PHE A 123 9.40 12.18 1.11
CA PHE A 123 8.76 11.79 2.37
C PHE A 123 7.51 10.96 2.05
N ALA A 124 7.42 9.75 2.60
CA ALA A 124 6.27 8.88 2.43
C ALA A 124 5.82 8.35 3.79
N ASP A 125 4.79 8.96 4.36
CA ASP A 125 4.09 8.42 5.52
C ASP A 125 3.48 7.06 5.17
N ASP A 126 3.58 6.10 6.08
CA ASP A 126 3.20 4.70 5.85
C ASP A 126 1.75 4.49 5.35
N SER A 127 0.86 5.42 5.69
CA SER A 127 -0.59 5.34 5.49
C SER A 127 -1.09 6.12 4.26
N ASN A 128 -0.21 6.89 3.60
CA ASN A 128 -0.57 7.66 2.41
C ASN A 128 -0.71 6.76 1.16
N MET A 129 -1.60 7.16 0.25
CA MET A 129 -1.78 6.48 -1.04
C MET A 129 -1.00 7.22 -2.14
N HIS A 130 -0.28 6.47 -2.97
CA HIS A 130 0.67 7.01 -3.95
C HIS A 130 0.32 6.49 -5.36
N SER A 131 0.17 7.39 -6.34
CA SER A 131 0.07 7.00 -7.76
C SER A 131 1.44 6.56 -8.27
N MET A 132 1.50 5.62 -9.22
CA MET A 132 2.78 5.26 -9.86
C MET A 132 3.38 6.44 -10.64
N GLU A 133 2.54 7.33 -11.18
CA GLU A 133 2.96 8.55 -11.90
C GLU A 133 3.76 9.52 -11.00
N LEU A 134 3.54 9.46 -9.67
CA LEU A 134 4.27 10.29 -8.71
C LEU A 134 5.77 10.02 -8.77
N PHE A 135 6.17 8.75 -8.89
CA PHE A 135 7.58 8.33 -8.90
C PHE A 135 8.30 8.74 -10.18
N ASP A 136 7.56 8.98 -11.26
CA ASP A 136 8.08 9.57 -12.49
C ASP A 136 8.15 11.11 -12.39
N GLU A 137 7.09 11.78 -11.91
CA GLU A 137 7.07 13.24 -11.77
C GLU A 137 8.19 13.75 -10.82
N VAL A 138 8.45 13.07 -9.69
CA VAL A 138 9.52 13.52 -8.76
C VAL A 138 10.91 13.54 -9.38
N GLN A 139 11.19 12.72 -10.40
CA GLN A 139 12.48 12.66 -11.09
C GLN A 139 12.84 13.97 -11.81
N SER A 140 11.87 14.84 -12.10
CA SER A 140 12.11 16.13 -12.74
C SER A 140 12.75 17.17 -11.82
N VAL A 141 12.76 16.95 -10.49
CA VAL A 141 13.26 17.93 -9.51
C VAL A 141 14.77 18.17 -9.65
N LYS A 142 15.19 19.43 -9.60
CA LYS A 142 16.61 19.82 -9.62
C LYS A 142 17.15 19.94 -8.21
N TRP A 143 16.40 20.62 -7.33
CA TRP A 143 16.81 20.94 -5.96
C TRP A 143 15.73 20.67 -4.93
N PHE A 144 14.56 21.32 -5.02
CA PHE A 144 13.50 21.22 -4.01
C PHE A 144 12.15 21.47 -4.68
N GLY A 145 11.27 20.48 -4.67
CA GLY A 145 10.01 20.50 -5.41
C GLY A 145 8.80 20.34 -4.50
N ALA A 146 7.68 20.90 -4.95
CA ALA A 146 6.38 20.78 -4.30
C ALA A 146 5.33 20.17 -5.24
N LEU A 147 4.45 19.36 -4.68
CA LEU A 147 3.41 18.58 -5.34
C LEU A 147 2.05 18.86 -4.70
N SER A 148 0.96 18.49 -5.37
CA SER A 148 -0.37 18.55 -4.77
C SER A 148 -0.75 17.25 -4.05
N VAL A 149 -1.20 17.42 -2.81
CA VAL A 149 -1.66 16.39 -1.88
C VAL A 149 -3.17 16.46 -1.77
N GLY A 150 -3.88 15.40 -2.18
CA GLY A 150 -5.31 15.27 -1.91
C GLY A 150 -5.56 14.86 -0.46
N ILE A 151 -6.46 15.55 0.23
CA ILE A 151 -6.78 15.30 1.64
C ILE A 151 -8.05 14.44 1.73
N LEU A 152 -7.94 13.24 2.29
CA LEU A 152 -9.06 12.31 2.47
C LEU A 152 -9.50 12.25 3.94
N THR A 153 -10.18 13.30 4.41
CA THR A 153 -10.78 13.37 5.74
C THR A 153 -12.04 12.49 5.86
N HIS A 154 -11.92 11.35 6.54
CA HIS A 154 -13.08 10.53 6.91
C HIS A 154 -13.79 11.11 8.14
N SER A 155 -15.05 11.52 7.99
CA SER A 155 -15.93 11.78 9.13
C SER A 155 -16.57 10.46 9.59
N GLY A 156 -16.30 10.06 10.84
CA GLY A 156 -16.78 8.80 11.42
C GLY A 156 -18.30 8.69 11.65
N LYS A 157 -19.08 9.65 11.16
CA LYS A 157 -20.54 9.67 11.17
C LYS A 157 -21.02 9.96 9.74
N SER A 158 -21.69 8.97 9.13
CA SER A 158 -22.45 9.14 7.88
C SER A 158 -23.86 9.67 8.10
N GLU A 159 -24.25 9.88 9.36
CA GLU A 159 -25.47 10.59 9.75
C GLU A 159 -25.13 12.07 9.93
N GLU A 160 -26.00 12.93 9.37
CA GLU A 160 -25.75 14.37 9.18
C GLU A 160 -24.61 14.72 8.20
N LEU A 161 -24.83 14.44 6.90
CA LEU A 161 -24.67 15.55 5.96
C LEU A 161 -25.53 16.71 6.49
N PRO A 162 -25.03 17.96 6.58
CA PRO A 162 -25.87 19.09 6.96
C PRO A 162 -27.04 19.16 5.98
N ASN A 163 -28.26 19.27 6.52
CA ASN A 163 -29.53 19.05 5.80
C ASN A 163 -29.50 19.57 4.35
N LEU A 164 -29.65 18.67 3.37
CA LEU A 164 -29.73 18.98 1.92
C LEU A 164 -30.89 19.92 1.53
N ASN A 165 -31.71 20.33 2.49
CA ASN A 165 -32.77 21.33 2.36
C ASN A 165 -32.31 22.75 2.77
N ALA A 166 -31.07 22.93 3.25
CA ALA A 166 -30.49 24.20 3.66
C ALA A 166 -29.93 25.00 2.47
N LYS A 167 -30.82 25.33 1.51
CA LYS A 167 -30.60 26.13 0.29
C LYS A 167 -29.58 25.58 -0.72
N VAL A 168 -30.07 25.27 -1.92
CA VAL A 168 -29.24 25.10 -3.13
C VAL A 168 -28.85 26.49 -3.67
N GLU A 169 -28.01 27.19 -2.90
CA GLU A 169 -27.41 28.49 -3.25
C GLU A 169 -25.92 28.40 -2.88
N ASN A 170 -25.05 28.26 -3.90
CA ASN A 170 -23.60 28.03 -3.84
C ASN A 170 -23.11 26.56 -3.63
N GLU A 171 -23.43 25.67 -4.56
CA GLU A 171 -22.64 24.41 -4.74
C GLU A 171 -21.18 24.69 -5.15
N GLU A 172 -20.90 25.89 -5.68
CA GLU A 172 -19.59 26.32 -6.23
C GLU A 172 -18.46 26.49 -5.19
N ASN A 173 -18.76 26.46 -3.89
CA ASN A 173 -17.84 26.90 -2.82
C ASN A 173 -17.45 25.83 -1.79
N PHE A 174 -17.55 24.54 -2.11
CA PHE A 174 -16.79 23.53 -1.37
C PHE A 174 -15.30 23.63 -1.76
N PRO A 175 -14.39 24.04 -0.84
CA PRO A 175 -12.99 24.19 -1.19
C PRO A 175 -12.41 22.81 -1.53
N VAL A 176 -11.82 22.69 -2.73
CA VAL A 176 -11.16 21.46 -3.18
C VAL A 176 -10.17 21.02 -2.09
N PRO A 177 -10.28 19.81 -1.54
CA PRO A 177 -9.49 19.38 -0.39
C PRO A 177 -8.08 18.99 -0.82
N VAL A 178 -7.31 19.97 -1.29
CA VAL A 178 -5.96 19.80 -1.83
C VAL A 178 -5.03 20.84 -1.21
N GLN A 179 -3.83 20.39 -0.84
CA GLN A 179 -2.70 21.25 -0.50
C GLN A 179 -1.70 21.22 -1.65
N GLY A 180 -0.99 22.30 -1.94
CA GLY A 180 0.01 22.29 -3.00
C GLY A 180 0.51 23.68 -3.41
N PRO A 181 1.42 23.76 -4.40
CA PRO A 181 1.88 25.03 -4.96
C PRO A 181 0.76 25.74 -5.73
N ALA A 182 0.72 27.07 -5.68
CA ALA A 182 -0.13 27.91 -6.51
C ALA A 182 0.74 28.77 -7.45
N CYS A 183 0.46 28.79 -8.76
CA CYS A 183 1.27 29.47 -9.77
C CYS A 183 0.56 30.59 -10.52
N ASN A 184 1.37 31.50 -11.08
CA ASN A 184 0.92 32.43 -12.10
C ASN A 184 0.74 31.75 -13.48
N SER A 185 0.24 32.50 -14.47
CA SER A 185 0.06 32.04 -15.86
C SER A 185 1.36 31.60 -16.55
N SER A 186 2.53 31.93 -15.99
CA SER A 186 3.86 31.54 -16.49
C SER A 186 4.39 30.26 -15.82
N GLY A 187 3.60 29.60 -14.98
CA GLY A 187 4.00 28.38 -14.25
C GLY A 187 4.96 28.63 -13.08
N GLN A 188 5.17 29.88 -12.68
CA GLN A 188 6.03 30.22 -11.54
C GLN A 188 5.21 30.23 -10.24
N LEU A 189 5.80 29.70 -9.17
CA LEU A 189 5.22 29.70 -7.82
C LEU A 189 4.95 31.14 -7.33
N VAL A 190 3.73 31.40 -6.88
CA VAL A 190 3.32 32.68 -6.27
C VAL A 190 2.63 32.53 -4.91
N GLY A 191 2.30 31.30 -4.50
CA GLY A 191 1.64 31.04 -3.22
C GLY A 191 1.41 29.55 -2.97
N TRP A 192 0.55 29.26 -2.00
CA TRP A 192 0.25 27.91 -1.54
C TRP A 192 -1.25 27.70 -1.38
N HIS A 193 -1.78 26.62 -1.97
CA HIS A 193 -3.07 26.06 -1.56
C HIS A 193 -2.86 25.31 -0.25
N THR A 194 -3.66 25.61 0.76
CA THR A 194 -3.58 25.01 2.10
C THR A 194 -4.98 24.59 2.55
N PHE A 195 -5.06 23.54 3.35
CA PHE A 195 -6.34 22.97 3.78
C PHE A 195 -7.04 23.90 4.77
N ASN A 196 -8.27 24.32 4.45
CA ASN A 196 -9.08 25.13 5.36
C ASN A 196 -9.68 24.24 6.45
N SER A 197 -9.16 24.35 7.68
CA SER A 197 -9.64 23.60 8.84
C SER A 197 -10.92 24.15 9.48
N LEU A 198 -11.34 25.39 9.16
CA LEU A 198 -12.49 26.05 9.80
C LEU A 198 -13.81 25.24 9.72
N PRO A 199 -14.18 24.59 8.60
CA PRO A 199 -15.41 23.79 8.52
C PRO A 199 -15.40 22.52 9.41
N PHE A 200 -14.25 22.16 9.95
CA PHE A 200 -14.05 20.94 10.74
C PHE A 200 -13.67 21.23 12.21
N ALA A 201 -13.57 22.51 12.61
CA ALA A 201 -13.03 22.93 13.91
C ALA A 201 -13.74 22.32 15.13
N GLU A 202 -15.06 22.08 15.04
CA GLU A 202 -15.88 21.45 16.09
C GLU A 202 -15.86 19.90 16.05
N LYS A 203 -15.18 19.31 15.06
CA LYS A 203 -15.16 17.86 14.79
C LYS A 203 -13.73 17.32 14.63
N THR A 204 -12.74 17.96 15.27
CA THR A 204 -11.33 17.56 15.28
C THR A 204 -11.04 16.50 16.34
N ALA A 205 -10.18 15.52 16.02
CA ALA A 205 -9.59 14.64 17.01
C ALA A 205 -8.41 15.36 17.70
N THR A 206 -8.39 15.33 19.04
CA THR A 206 -7.27 15.86 19.86
C THR A 206 -6.34 14.72 20.26
N TYR A 207 -6.90 13.55 20.54
CA TYR A 207 -6.19 12.33 20.94
C TYR A 207 -6.45 11.17 19.97
N ILE A 208 -5.54 10.19 19.97
CA ILE A 208 -5.73 8.92 19.23
C ILE A 208 -6.91 8.15 19.85
N GLY A 209 -7.91 7.84 19.03
CA GLY A 209 -9.12 7.11 19.45
C GLY A 209 -10.35 7.99 19.70
N ASP A 210 -10.20 9.33 19.68
CA ASP A 210 -11.35 10.24 19.57
C ASP A 210 -12.16 9.88 18.31
N GLY A 211 -13.49 9.74 18.43
CA GLY A 211 -14.39 9.43 17.30
C GLY A 211 -14.59 10.59 16.31
N ALA A 212 -13.63 11.50 16.24
CA ALA A 212 -13.61 12.74 15.47
C ALA A 212 -12.59 12.64 14.33
N THR A 213 -12.50 13.66 13.48
CA THR A 213 -11.65 13.62 12.28
C THR A 213 -10.25 14.16 12.58
N VAL A 214 -9.21 13.41 12.22
CA VAL A 214 -7.83 13.92 12.25
C VAL A 214 -7.64 14.87 11.07
N LEU A 215 -7.20 16.10 11.32
CA LEU A 215 -6.91 17.08 10.26
C LEU A 215 -5.43 17.05 9.86
N PRO A 216 -5.10 17.35 8.59
CA PRO A 216 -3.72 17.58 8.19
C PRO A 216 -3.19 18.91 8.75
N ARG A 217 -1.87 19.04 8.81
CA ARG A 217 -1.19 20.34 8.99
C ARG A 217 -1.36 21.19 7.72
N LYS A 218 -1.00 22.49 7.78
CA LYS A 218 -1.20 23.45 6.67
C LYS A 218 -0.55 23.01 5.35
N LEU A 219 0.62 22.37 5.45
CA LEU A 219 1.40 21.79 4.35
C LEU A 219 2.00 20.46 4.83
N GLU A 220 1.52 19.35 4.28
CA GLU A 220 1.99 18.00 4.60
C GLU A 220 3.37 17.69 4.00
N TRP A 221 4.22 17.01 4.77
CA TRP A 221 5.60 16.70 4.37
C TRP A 221 5.70 15.88 3.09
N ALA A 222 4.76 14.95 2.87
CA ALA A 222 4.72 14.12 1.68
C ALA A 222 4.46 14.90 0.38
N GLY A 223 3.95 16.14 0.46
CA GLY A 223 3.82 17.04 -0.69
C GLY A 223 5.14 17.62 -1.20
N PHE A 224 6.30 17.23 -0.64
CA PHE A 224 7.59 17.82 -0.95
C PHE A 224 8.67 16.76 -1.22
N VAL A 225 9.56 17.08 -2.16
CA VAL A 225 10.73 16.26 -2.51
C VAL A 225 11.97 17.13 -2.66
N LEU A 226 13.16 16.57 -2.45
CA LEU A 226 14.41 17.31 -2.59
C LEU A 226 15.55 16.46 -3.17
N ASN A 227 16.48 17.11 -3.85
CA ASN A 227 17.76 16.51 -4.22
C ASN A 227 18.63 16.34 -2.96
N SER A 228 19.08 15.13 -2.67
CA SER A 228 19.80 14.82 -1.43
C SER A 228 21.11 15.60 -1.26
N ARG A 229 21.69 16.08 -2.37
CA ARG A 229 22.86 16.96 -2.39
C ARG A 229 22.65 18.28 -1.62
N LEU A 230 21.42 18.73 -1.43
CA LEU A 230 21.11 19.87 -0.55
C LEU A 230 21.50 19.62 0.92
N LEU A 231 21.48 18.37 1.37
CA LEU A 231 21.75 18.00 2.76
C LEU A 231 23.26 17.96 3.06
N TRP A 232 24.09 17.75 2.04
CA TRP A 232 25.54 17.65 2.19
C TRP A 232 26.14 19.02 2.53
N LYS A 233 27.21 19.06 3.33
CA LYS A 233 27.85 20.32 3.74
C LYS A 233 28.70 20.93 2.63
N GLU A 234 29.42 20.08 1.89
CA GLU A 234 30.44 20.47 0.89
C GLU A 234 30.00 20.10 -0.54
N ALA A 235 28.70 20.18 -0.85
CA ALA A 235 28.22 19.93 -2.20
C ALA A 235 28.49 21.13 -3.13
N GLU A 236 29.22 20.88 -4.22
CA GLU A 236 29.39 21.85 -5.31
C GLU A 236 28.03 22.31 -5.84
N GLY A 237 27.87 23.64 -5.99
CA GLY A 237 26.62 24.24 -6.46
C GLY A 237 25.46 24.23 -5.46
N LYS A 238 25.67 23.85 -4.20
CA LYS A 238 24.63 23.93 -3.14
C LYS A 238 24.07 25.36 -3.03
N PRO A 239 22.75 25.58 -3.20
CA PRO A 239 22.17 26.91 -3.14
C PRO A 239 22.14 27.51 -1.72
N GLU A 240 22.45 28.82 -1.63
CA GLU A 240 22.49 29.54 -0.35
C GLU A 240 21.12 29.67 0.33
N TRP A 241 20.01 29.54 -0.40
CA TRP A 241 18.64 29.65 0.12
C TRP A 241 18.18 28.46 0.97
N VAL A 242 19.01 27.42 1.15
CA VAL A 242 18.74 26.27 2.02
C VAL A 242 19.37 26.49 3.41
N ARG A 243 18.72 26.03 4.49
CA ARG A 243 19.28 26.05 5.86
C ARG A 243 20.22 24.85 6.08
N ASP A 244 21.14 24.95 7.04
CA ASP A 244 21.85 23.74 7.48
C ASP A 244 20.91 22.93 8.37
N LEU A 245 20.86 21.61 8.16
CA LEU A 245 20.12 20.64 8.95
C LEU A 245 20.56 20.64 10.42
N ASP A 246 21.79 21.07 10.70
CA ASP A 246 22.32 21.23 12.06
C ASP A 246 21.85 22.52 12.76
N THR A 247 21.18 23.43 12.05
CA THR A 247 20.60 24.69 12.59
C THR A 247 19.09 24.61 12.84
N LEU A 248 18.52 23.39 12.83
CA LEU A 248 17.10 23.14 13.06
C LEU A 248 16.90 22.54 14.45
N ASP A 249 16.53 23.40 15.41
CA ASP A 249 16.26 23.00 16.80
C ASP A 249 15.15 21.93 16.87
N GLU A 250 15.38 20.90 17.68
CA GLU A 250 14.51 19.73 17.73
C GLU A 250 13.17 19.96 18.46
N ASP A 251 13.01 21.08 19.17
CA ASP A 251 11.97 21.25 20.18
C ASP A 251 10.97 22.41 19.95
N GLY A 252 10.92 23.05 18.76
CA GLY A 252 9.88 24.08 18.54
C GLY A 252 9.62 24.73 17.17
N GLY A 253 10.38 24.43 16.10
CA GLY A 253 10.32 25.22 14.85
C GLY A 253 9.79 24.53 13.58
N LEU A 254 9.38 23.27 13.66
CA LEU A 254 9.38 22.36 12.50
C LEU A 254 7.99 21.81 12.08
N GLU A 255 6.95 22.64 12.11
CA GLU A 255 5.62 22.23 11.64
C GLU A 255 5.54 21.93 10.14
N SER A 256 6.46 22.46 9.33
CA SER A 256 6.39 22.46 7.86
C SER A 256 7.73 22.09 7.22
N PRO A 257 7.74 21.36 6.09
CA PRO A 257 8.95 21.12 5.29
C PRO A 257 9.59 22.41 4.76
N LEU A 258 8.83 23.52 4.65
CA LEU A 258 9.39 24.82 4.28
C LEU A 258 10.37 25.39 5.33
N SER A 259 10.36 24.89 6.57
CA SER A 259 11.37 25.25 7.58
C SER A 259 12.80 24.81 7.21
N LEU A 260 12.97 23.92 6.22
CA LEU A 260 14.27 23.59 5.62
C LEU A 260 14.88 24.76 4.81
N LEU A 261 14.09 25.78 4.47
CA LEU A 261 14.46 26.85 3.54
C LEU A 261 14.58 28.22 4.23
N LYS A 262 15.47 29.06 3.72
CA LYS A 262 15.56 30.50 4.04
C LYS A 262 14.60 31.30 3.16
N ASP A 263 14.48 30.89 1.90
CA ASP A 263 13.58 31.47 0.91
C ASP A 263 12.81 30.34 0.20
N ALA A 264 11.48 30.41 0.22
CA ALA A 264 10.59 29.41 -0.39
C ALA A 264 10.16 29.76 -1.82
N SER A 265 10.58 30.90 -2.38
CA SER A 265 10.30 31.28 -3.78
C SER A 265 11.03 30.40 -4.80
N PHE A 266 12.12 29.75 -4.38
CA PHE A 266 12.91 28.83 -5.20
C PHE A 266 12.34 27.41 -5.32
N VAL A 267 11.19 27.11 -4.68
CA VAL A 267 10.59 25.77 -4.73
C VAL A 267 9.98 25.50 -6.10
N GLU A 268 10.36 24.37 -6.71
CA GLU A 268 9.96 23.94 -8.04
C GLU A 268 8.52 23.37 -8.02
N PRO A 269 7.53 23.99 -8.68
CA PRO A 269 6.15 23.50 -8.66
C PRO A 269 5.96 22.34 -9.65
N LEU A 270 5.89 21.12 -9.13
CA LEU A 270 5.72 19.89 -9.91
C LEU A 270 4.24 19.60 -10.18
N GLY A 271 3.95 18.60 -11.03
CA GLY A 271 2.59 18.13 -11.29
C GLY A 271 1.74 19.14 -12.08
N ASP A 272 2.33 19.75 -13.10
CA ASP A 272 1.74 20.86 -13.89
C ASP A 272 1.39 22.09 -13.00
N CYS A 273 2.27 22.37 -12.03
CA CYS A 273 2.01 23.21 -10.84
C CYS A 273 0.75 22.79 -10.09
N GLY A 274 0.82 21.65 -9.42
CA GLY A 274 -0.21 21.17 -8.51
C GLY A 274 -1.56 20.80 -9.14
N ARG A 275 -1.73 20.96 -10.45
CA ARG A 275 -2.97 20.59 -11.16
C ARG A 275 -3.16 19.06 -11.25
N LYS A 276 -2.08 18.28 -11.15
CA LYS A 276 -2.12 16.83 -10.94
C LYS A 276 -2.04 16.50 -9.45
N VAL A 277 -3.06 15.82 -8.91
CA VAL A 277 -2.99 15.16 -7.60
C VAL A 277 -2.55 13.71 -7.83
N MET A 278 -1.37 13.36 -7.33
CA MET A 278 -0.76 12.02 -7.50
C MET A 278 -0.45 11.34 -6.16
N LEU A 279 -0.84 11.99 -5.06
CA LEU A 279 -0.61 11.59 -3.68
C LEU A 279 -1.87 11.96 -2.87
N TRP A 280 -2.32 11.05 -2.02
CA TRP A 280 -3.43 11.29 -1.10
C TRP A 280 -3.00 11.06 0.35
N TRP A 281 -3.18 12.09 1.17
CA TRP A 281 -3.08 12.01 2.62
C TRP A 281 -4.31 11.28 3.15
N LEU A 282 -4.09 10.11 3.76
CA LEU A 282 -5.14 9.23 4.24
C LEU A 282 -4.75 8.71 5.64
N ARG A 283 -5.19 9.41 6.68
CA ARG A 283 -4.82 9.08 8.07
C ARG A 283 -5.91 8.26 8.76
N VAL A 284 -5.92 6.96 8.46
CA VAL A 284 -6.80 5.97 9.11
C VAL A 284 -6.06 5.36 10.32
N GLU A 285 -6.69 5.39 11.49
CA GLU A 285 -6.22 4.67 12.68
C GLU A 285 -7.32 3.74 13.20
N ALA A 286 -6.91 2.71 13.94
CA ALA A 286 -7.85 1.83 14.62
C ALA A 286 -8.50 2.58 15.81
N ARG A 287 -9.73 2.20 16.18
CA ARG A 287 -10.38 2.74 17.39
C ARG A 287 -9.68 2.22 18.64
N ALA A 288 -9.78 2.94 19.75
CA ALA A 288 -9.14 2.55 21.02
C ALA A 288 -9.64 1.19 21.58
N ASP A 289 -10.83 0.74 21.16
CA ASP A 289 -11.43 -0.56 21.50
C ASP A 289 -11.13 -1.67 20.46
N SER A 290 -10.45 -1.36 19.35
CA SER A 290 -10.15 -2.29 18.25
C SER A 290 -9.13 -3.36 18.64
N LYS A 291 -9.60 -4.41 19.29
CA LYS A 291 -8.87 -5.66 19.48
C LYS A 291 -8.64 -6.31 18.11
N PHE A 292 -7.39 -6.35 17.66
CA PHE A 292 -7.04 -7.14 16.47
C PHE A 292 -7.33 -8.63 16.75
N PRO A 293 -7.92 -9.39 15.81
CA PRO A 293 -8.32 -10.76 16.11
C PRO A 293 -7.07 -11.64 16.28
N PRO A 294 -7.01 -12.49 17.34
CA PRO A 294 -5.88 -13.41 17.53
C PRO A 294 -5.83 -14.40 16.37
N GLY A 295 -4.67 -14.49 15.69
CA GLY A 295 -4.53 -15.27 14.45
C GLY A 295 -3.57 -14.69 13.40
N LEU A 296 -2.93 -13.54 13.67
CA LEU A 296 -1.85 -13.02 12.81
C LEU A 296 -0.54 -13.78 13.10
N VAL A 297 -0.40 -14.95 12.49
CA VAL A 297 0.72 -15.89 12.73
C VAL A 297 1.86 -15.64 11.76
N GLU A 298 3.05 -15.29 12.27
CA GLU A 298 4.29 -15.33 11.46
C GLU A 298 4.73 -16.80 11.23
N ASN A 299 4.13 -17.45 10.25
CA ASN A 299 4.46 -18.82 9.86
C ASN A 299 5.84 -18.87 9.18
N ARG A 300 6.91 -18.99 9.98
CA ARG A 300 8.25 -19.43 9.51
C ARG A 300 8.21 -20.88 9.05
N LEU A 301 7.72 -21.12 7.83
CA LEU A 301 7.63 -22.44 7.23
C LEU A 301 8.99 -22.87 6.66
N THR A 302 9.88 -23.36 7.52
CA THR A 302 11.22 -23.86 7.14
C THR A 302 11.12 -25.14 6.28
N VAL A 303 10.90 -25.00 4.98
CA VAL A 303 10.89 -26.12 4.03
C VAL A 303 12.33 -26.45 3.61
N LEU A 304 12.84 -27.59 4.08
CA LEU A 304 14.11 -28.14 3.61
C LEU A 304 13.94 -28.79 2.23
N ALA A 305 14.82 -28.37 1.30
CA ALA A 305 15.02 -28.87 -0.06
C ALA A 305 13.93 -28.55 -1.11
N PHE A 306 14.42 -28.43 -2.36
CA PHE A 306 13.69 -28.13 -3.60
C PHE A 306 13.05 -26.73 -3.67
N GLY A 307 13.72 -25.84 -4.41
CA GLY A 307 13.39 -24.41 -4.47
C GLY A 307 11.99 -24.10 -5.00
N VAL A 308 11.15 -23.56 -4.12
CA VAL A 308 9.89 -22.87 -4.40
C VAL A 308 10.03 -21.43 -3.89
N PHE A 309 9.23 -20.49 -4.41
CA PHE A 309 9.24 -19.11 -3.93
C PHE A 309 8.86 -19.05 -2.44
N ASP A 310 9.66 -18.32 -1.67
CA ASP A 310 9.46 -18.10 -0.24
C ASP A 310 8.33 -17.07 -0.01
N MET A 311 7.08 -17.53 -0.19
CA MET A 311 5.89 -16.70 -0.25
C MET A 311 5.28 -16.48 1.14
N PHE A 312 5.98 -15.69 1.96
CA PHE A 312 5.50 -15.19 3.25
C PHE A 312 4.32 -14.20 3.09
N ALA A 313 3.16 -14.72 2.70
CA ALA A 313 1.93 -13.96 2.57
C ALA A 313 1.26 -13.77 3.94
N MET A 314 1.09 -12.51 4.35
CA MET A 314 0.36 -12.07 5.54
C MET A 314 -1.12 -12.46 5.44
N HIS A 315 -1.47 -13.66 5.91
CA HIS A 315 -2.85 -14.13 5.96
C HIS A 315 -3.46 -13.85 7.33
N TRP A 316 -4.61 -13.20 7.35
CA TRP A 316 -5.51 -13.33 8.48
C TRP A 316 -6.23 -14.68 8.37
N ILE A 317 -5.73 -15.68 9.10
CA ILE A 317 -6.28 -17.04 9.06
C ILE A 317 -7.54 -17.06 9.91
N ILE A 318 -8.70 -17.22 9.27
CA ILE A 318 -9.99 -17.35 9.95
C ILE A 318 -10.27 -18.84 10.14
N ASP A 319 -10.08 -19.32 11.37
CA ASP A 319 -10.33 -20.69 11.80
C ASP A 319 -11.22 -20.67 13.07
N PRO A 320 -12.42 -21.30 13.08
CA PRO A 320 -13.05 -21.99 11.95
C PRO A 320 -13.45 -21.04 10.81
N PRO A 321 -13.65 -21.56 9.58
CA PRO A 321 -14.13 -20.77 8.44
C PRO A 321 -15.45 -20.04 8.74
N LEU A 322 -15.61 -18.84 8.18
CA LEU A 322 -16.83 -18.03 8.36
C LEU A 322 -18.09 -18.77 7.89
N GLU A 323 -19.11 -18.81 8.73
CA GLU A 323 -20.44 -19.30 8.36
C GLU A 323 -21.11 -18.36 7.33
N ILE A 324 -21.93 -18.93 6.45
CA ILE A 324 -22.63 -18.19 5.39
C ILE A 324 -23.83 -17.44 5.99
N THR A 325 -23.59 -16.22 6.48
CA THR A 325 -24.63 -15.34 7.03
C THR A 325 -25.57 -14.78 5.96
N VAL A 326 -25.07 -14.58 4.73
CA VAL A 326 -25.86 -14.14 3.56
C VAL A 326 -25.49 -15.01 2.35
N PRO A 327 -26.38 -15.87 1.83
CA PRO A 327 -26.05 -16.71 0.68
C PRO A 327 -25.98 -15.89 -0.62
N ALA A 328 -24.89 -16.05 -1.37
CA ALA A 328 -24.74 -15.47 -2.69
C ALA A 328 -25.80 -16.06 -3.66
N LYS A 329 -26.73 -15.24 -4.14
CA LYS A 329 -27.87 -15.68 -4.96
C LYS A 329 -27.47 -16.32 -6.30
N ARG A 330 -26.26 -16.00 -6.77
CA ARG A 330 -25.42 -16.71 -7.77
C ARG A 330 -24.05 -16.02 -7.79
N THR A 331 -22.99 -16.76 -8.04
CA THR A 331 -21.74 -16.17 -8.56
C THR A 331 -21.91 -15.86 -10.06
N PRO A 332 -21.25 -14.81 -10.61
CA PRO A 332 -21.28 -14.52 -12.04
C PRO A 332 -20.40 -15.46 -12.88
N TRP A 333 -19.59 -16.31 -12.22
CA TRP A 333 -18.76 -17.33 -12.86
C TRP A 333 -19.61 -18.54 -13.27
N PRO A 334 -19.42 -19.08 -14.49
CA PRO A 334 -20.07 -20.33 -14.89
C PRO A 334 -19.47 -21.52 -14.13
N ASP A 335 -20.31 -22.49 -13.75
CA ASP A 335 -19.90 -23.69 -12.99
C ASP A 335 -19.02 -24.66 -13.80
N ALA A 336 -18.81 -24.40 -15.09
CA ALA A 336 -17.92 -25.15 -15.97
C ALA A 336 -17.12 -24.19 -16.88
N PRO A 337 -15.89 -24.55 -17.31
CA PRO A 337 -15.15 -23.79 -18.32
C PRO A 337 -15.92 -23.71 -19.65
N PRO A 338 -15.75 -22.63 -20.44
CA PRO A 338 -16.35 -22.55 -21.77
C PRO A 338 -15.82 -23.66 -22.69
N GLU A 339 -16.73 -24.46 -23.27
CA GLU A 339 -16.36 -25.44 -24.28
C GLU A 339 -15.92 -24.73 -25.57
N LEU A 340 -14.79 -25.14 -26.14
CA LEU A 340 -14.28 -24.58 -27.39
C LEU A 340 -15.12 -25.10 -28.57
N PRO A 341 -15.55 -24.24 -29.52
CA PRO A 341 -16.32 -24.68 -30.69
C PRO A 341 -15.58 -25.74 -31.50
N SER A 342 -16.19 -26.92 -31.63
CA SER A 342 -15.61 -28.11 -32.28
C SER A 342 -15.81 -28.15 -33.81
N ASP A 343 -16.43 -27.13 -34.40
CA ASP A 343 -16.79 -27.07 -35.82
C ASP A 343 -15.75 -26.34 -36.68
N LEU A 344 -14.51 -26.84 -36.67
CA LEU A 344 -13.55 -26.63 -37.76
C LEU A 344 -13.52 -27.88 -38.66
N LYS A 345 -14.54 -27.99 -39.51
CA LYS A 345 -14.65 -29.08 -40.49
C LYS A 345 -13.48 -29.03 -41.48
N GLN A 346 -12.58 -30.00 -41.37
CA GLN A 346 -11.54 -30.24 -42.37
C GLN A 346 -12.20 -30.56 -43.72
N THR A 347 -12.02 -29.69 -44.71
CA THR A 347 -12.34 -30.03 -46.10
C THR A 347 -11.33 -31.05 -46.60
N SER A 348 -11.80 -32.25 -46.91
CA SER A 348 -10.99 -33.35 -47.44
C SER A 348 -10.42 -33.04 -48.82
N ILE A 349 -9.13 -33.33 -49.01
CA ILE A 349 -8.48 -33.53 -50.31
C ILE A 349 -7.84 -34.93 -50.27
N GLU A 350 -7.79 -35.61 -51.41
CA GLU A 350 -7.76 -37.07 -51.51
C GLU A 350 -6.44 -37.75 -51.08
N ASP A 351 -6.58 -38.97 -50.54
CA ASP A 351 -5.48 -39.96 -50.47
C ASP A 351 -5.00 -40.32 -51.88
N HIS A 352 -3.68 -40.39 -52.09
CA HIS A 352 -3.11 -41.12 -53.22
C HIS A 352 -2.27 -42.30 -52.75
N LEU A 353 -2.56 -43.47 -53.32
CA LEU A 353 -2.19 -44.78 -52.76
C LEU A 353 -0.80 -45.25 -53.20
N GLU A 354 -0.05 -45.90 -52.30
CA GLU A 354 0.85 -47.01 -52.69
C GLU A 354 1.02 -48.08 -51.58
N LYS A 355 1.59 -49.26 -51.91
CA LYS A 355 1.18 -50.54 -51.28
C LYS A 355 2.29 -51.44 -50.71
N ARG A 356 2.12 -51.83 -49.43
CA ARG A 356 2.37 -53.20 -48.85
C ARG A 356 3.84 -53.70 -48.81
N PRO A 357 4.20 -54.88 -48.20
CA PRO A 357 3.38 -55.96 -47.60
C PRO A 357 3.73 -56.37 -46.13
N HIS A 358 3.21 -57.51 -45.68
CA HIS A 358 3.02 -57.94 -44.26
C HIS A 358 4.05 -58.95 -43.71
N LYS A 359 4.10 -59.14 -42.36
CA LYS A 359 4.11 -60.48 -41.70
C LYS A 359 3.77 -60.48 -40.18
N SER A 360 3.63 -61.68 -39.61
CA SER A 360 3.15 -62.12 -38.25
C SER A 360 4.03 -61.70 -37.05
N SER A 361 3.66 -61.82 -35.75
CA SER A 361 2.86 -62.83 -34.99
C SER A 361 2.07 -62.24 -33.78
N ARG A 362 0.99 -62.82 -33.20
CA ARG A 362 0.89 -63.97 -32.22
C ARG A 362 1.91 -63.82 -31.06
N THR A 363 1.62 -63.89 -29.75
CA THR A 363 0.55 -64.52 -28.87
C THR A 363 0.51 -63.81 -27.47
N SER A 364 -0.41 -63.97 -26.48
CA SER A 364 -1.72 -64.67 -26.26
C SER A 364 -2.45 -64.19 -24.95
N ARG A 365 -3.48 -64.95 -24.48
CA ARG A 365 -4.32 -64.85 -23.23
C ARG A 365 -3.74 -65.69 -22.05
N PRO A 366 -4.34 -65.84 -20.82
CA PRO A 366 -5.72 -65.51 -20.33
C PRO A 366 -5.90 -64.89 -18.89
N PRO A 367 -7.15 -64.52 -18.48
CA PRO A 367 -7.53 -64.10 -17.11
C PRO A 367 -8.21 -65.22 -16.27
N ARG A 368 -8.57 -64.95 -14.98
CA ARG A 368 -9.39 -65.83 -14.11
C ARG A 368 -10.40 -65.09 -13.19
N HIS A 369 -11.64 -65.61 -13.13
CA HIS A 369 -12.59 -65.46 -12.01
C HIS A 369 -12.21 -66.44 -10.85
N GLY A 370 -12.75 -66.43 -9.62
CA GLY A 370 -13.75 -65.57 -8.92
C GLY A 370 -14.53 -66.37 -7.82
N SER A 371 -15.62 -65.79 -7.25
CA SER A 371 -16.80 -66.45 -6.62
C SER A 371 -16.95 -66.69 -5.07
N ARG A 372 -17.85 -65.89 -4.43
CA ARG A 372 -18.87 -66.24 -3.37
C ARG A 372 -18.33 -66.63 -1.95
N LYS A 373 -19.10 -66.73 -0.82
CA LYS A 373 -20.57 -66.89 -0.56
C LYS A 373 -21.00 -66.61 0.95
N ARG A 374 -22.11 -65.85 1.16
CA ARG A 374 -23.21 -65.97 2.20
C ARG A 374 -23.05 -66.00 3.76
N LYS A 375 -23.82 -65.09 4.43
CA LYS A 375 -24.98 -65.28 5.38
C LYS A 375 -24.80 -65.67 6.89
N HIS A 376 -25.20 -64.79 7.83
CA HIS A 376 -26.29 -65.03 8.84
C HIS A 376 -26.92 -63.74 9.43
N GLU A 377 -28.01 -63.91 10.21
CA GLU A 377 -29.00 -62.91 10.67
C GLU A 377 -29.70 -63.37 11.99
N SER A 378 -29.98 -62.43 12.93
CA SER A 378 -30.98 -62.47 14.05
C SER A 378 -30.85 -61.16 14.88
N ARG A 379 -31.87 -60.32 15.19
CA ARG A 379 -33.05 -60.46 16.10
C ARG A 379 -32.69 -60.66 17.59
N THR A 380 -33.34 -60.04 18.61
CA THR A 380 -34.70 -59.41 18.72
C THR A 380 -34.85 -58.47 19.96
N THR A 381 -35.93 -57.64 20.02
CA THR A 381 -36.68 -57.11 21.23
C THR A 381 -35.99 -56.21 22.30
N ASP A 382 -36.65 -55.33 23.09
CA ASP A 382 -37.86 -54.47 22.97
C ASP A 382 -38.01 -53.54 24.26
N VAL A 383 -39.11 -52.79 24.42
CA VAL A 383 -39.71 -52.21 25.68
C VAL A 383 -39.36 -50.77 26.17
N GLN A 384 -40.29 -49.83 25.88
CA GLN A 384 -40.99 -48.80 26.72
C GLN A 384 -40.32 -47.78 27.71
N GLY A 385 -40.89 -46.56 27.74
CA GLY A 385 -40.91 -45.58 28.87
C GLY A 385 -40.06 -44.30 28.67
N LEU A 386 -40.46 -43.07 29.08
CA LEU A 386 -41.68 -42.55 29.73
C LEU A 386 -41.85 -41.01 29.45
N ALA A 387 -42.81 -40.33 30.09
CA ALA A 387 -43.21 -38.91 29.88
C ALA A 387 -42.08 -37.87 30.18
N LYS A 388 -42.02 -36.63 29.65
CA LYS A 388 -42.98 -35.60 29.17
C LYS A 388 -43.64 -34.73 30.26
N GLN A 389 -43.03 -33.60 30.65
CA GLN A 389 -43.70 -32.31 30.97
C GLN A 389 -42.73 -31.17 31.34
N HIS A 390 -42.97 -29.96 30.83
CA HIS A 390 -43.13 -28.72 31.61
C HIS A 390 -43.49 -27.54 30.66
N ASP A 391 -44.62 -26.88 30.90
CA ASP A 391 -45.05 -25.65 30.21
C ASP A 391 -46.14 -24.93 31.03
N GLU A 392 -45.72 -23.95 31.85
CA GLU A 392 -46.53 -22.98 32.62
C GLU A 392 -45.52 -21.87 33.02
N LYS A 393 -45.71 -20.55 32.87
CA LYS A 393 -46.87 -19.64 33.02
C LYS A 393 -47.43 -19.50 34.43
N ASN A 394 -46.77 -18.65 35.23
CA ASN A 394 -47.29 -17.30 35.51
C ASN A 394 -46.13 -16.33 35.76
#